data_AF-A0A9X1HHK7-F1
#
_entry.id   AF-A0A9X1HHK7-F1
#
_cell.length_a   1.000
_cell.length_b   1.000
_cell.length_c   1.000
_cell.angle_alpha   90.00
_cell.angle_beta   90.00
_cell.angle_gamma   90.00
#
_symmetry.space_group_name_H-M   'P 1'
#
loop_
_entity.id
_entity.type
_entity.pdbx_description
1 polymer ?
#
loop_
_entity_poly.entity_id
_entity_poly.type
_entity_poly.pdbx_seq_one_letter_code
_entity_poly.pdbx_strand_id
1 'polypeptide(L)'
;MARTKDPAMKGISRIDSKGTHGWYVRIYKNGKTYSKLYSDSKYNGKERALKFAQKARKMALETMKNIPDKPVRRLVTSDKRNKSGIIGVSKTTKTNPNGTRSDYFQVTWSPKPGKIKNRQWSVRKYGADQAFKLAKEFRDKVMTDIYGERYIQLKETDQTEQSVA
;
A
#
# COMPACT_ATOMS: atom_id res chain seq x y z
N MET A 1 -27.52 17.43 19.42
CA MET A 1 -26.92 16.27 20.14
C MET A 1 -26.40 15.28 19.12
N ALA A 2 -25.09 14.98 19.14
CA ALA A 2 -24.55 13.92 18.28
C ALA A 2 -25.08 12.57 18.77
N ARG A 3 -25.82 11.84 17.93
CA ARG A 3 -26.22 10.46 18.24
C ARG A 3 -24.94 9.63 18.35
N THR A 4 -24.50 9.32 19.57
CA THR A 4 -23.45 8.34 19.83
C THR A 4 -23.92 7.02 19.24
N LYS A 5 -23.34 6.62 18.10
CA LYS A 5 -23.67 5.35 17.47
C LYS A 5 -23.19 4.22 18.37
N ASP A 6 -24.09 3.30 18.71
CA ASP A 6 -23.76 2.08 19.42
C ASP A 6 -22.55 1.39 18.73
N PRO A 7 -21.42 1.18 19.45
CA PRO A 7 -20.24 0.50 18.91
C PRO A 7 -20.54 -0.88 18.30
N ALA A 8 -21.57 -1.58 18.80
CA ALA A 8 -22.02 -2.87 18.30
C ALA A 8 -22.67 -2.76 16.91
N MET A 9 -23.24 -1.60 16.58
CA MET A 9 -23.91 -1.32 15.29
C MET A 9 -22.99 -0.69 14.25
N LYS A 10 -21.76 -0.31 14.60
CA LYS A 10 -20.82 0.32 13.64
C LYS A 10 -20.49 -0.63 12.49
N GLY A 11 -20.91 -0.30 11.28
CA GLY A 11 -20.73 -1.15 10.10
C GLY A 11 -21.84 -2.20 9.94
N ILE A 12 -22.93 -2.12 10.70
CA ILE A 12 -24.15 -2.90 10.50
C ILE A 12 -25.28 -1.93 10.17
N SER A 13 -25.94 -2.13 9.03
CA SER A 13 -27.08 -1.32 8.60
C SER A 13 -28.29 -2.18 8.31
N ARG A 14 -29.48 -1.72 8.68
CA ARG A 14 -30.74 -2.36 8.29
C ARG A 14 -30.98 -2.13 6.79
N ILE A 15 -31.35 -3.18 6.07
CA ILE A 15 -31.97 -3.10 4.74
C ILE A 15 -33.43 -3.52 4.92
N ASP A 16 -34.31 -2.62 4.50
CA ASP A 16 -35.76 -2.82 4.52
C ASP A 16 -36.32 -2.30 3.20
N SER A 17 -36.43 -3.18 2.22
CA SER A 17 -36.96 -2.89 0.88
C SER A 17 -37.99 -3.95 0.49
N LYS A 18 -38.80 -3.68 -0.54
CA LYS A 18 -39.97 -4.51 -0.93
C LYS A 18 -39.70 -6.02 -1.07
N GLY A 19 -38.45 -6.43 -1.33
CA GLY A 19 -38.08 -7.85 -1.45
C GLY A 19 -36.83 -8.24 -0.66
N THR A 20 -36.30 -7.38 0.21
CA THR A 20 -35.10 -7.69 0.97
C THR A 20 -35.15 -7.04 2.33
N HIS A 21 -35.22 -7.90 3.35
CA HIS A 21 -35.25 -7.52 4.75
C HIS A 21 -34.09 -8.22 5.45
N GLY A 22 -33.17 -7.44 6.03
CA GLY A 22 -32.01 -8.02 6.69
C GLY A 22 -31.03 -7.01 7.25
N TRP A 23 -29.99 -7.52 7.89
CA TRP A 23 -28.89 -6.72 8.42
C TRP A 23 -27.66 -6.86 7.55
N TYR A 24 -27.19 -5.75 7.01
CA TYR A 24 -26.02 -5.71 6.14
C TYR A 24 -24.79 -5.30 6.92
N VAL A 25 -23.83 -6.22 7.02
CA VAL A 25 -22.52 -5.98 7.65
C VAL A 25 -21.54 -5.55 6.58
N ARG A 26 -20.87 -4.43 6.80
CA ARG A 26 -19.79 -3.88 5.96
C ARG A 26 -18.62 -3.43 6.82
N ILE A 27 -17.48 -4.05 6.61
CA ILE A 27 -16.21 -3.69 7.23
C ILE A 27 -15.19 -3.50 6.12
N TYR A 28 -14.51 -2.36 6.13
CA TYR A 28 -13.44 -2.03 5.20
C TYR A 28 -12.16 -1.81 6.01
N LYS A 29 -11.08 -2.51 5.64
CA LYS A 29 -9.77 -2.31 6.27
C LYS A 29 -8.67 -2.49 5.22
N ASN A 30 -8.03 -1.39 4.83
CA ASN A 30 -6.90 -1.34 3.88
C ASN A 30 -7.04 -2.25 2.64
N GLY A 31 -8.13 -2.08 1.89
CA GLY A 31 -8.37 -2.83 0.64
C GLY A 31 -8.95 -4.24 0.83
N LYS A 32 -9.02 -4.75 2.07
CA LYS A 32 -9.81 -5.93 2.41
C LYS A 32 -11.19 -5.51 2.86
N THR A 33 -12.21 -6.22 2.38
CA THR A 33 -13.61 -5.93 2.65
C THR A 33 -14.30 -7.19 3.13
N TYR A 34 -15.09 -7.04 4.19
CA TYR A 34 -16.09 -8.02 4.57
C TYR A 34 -17.46 -7.38 4.36
N SER A 35 -18.24 -7.95 3.45
CA SER A 35 -19.61 -7.52 3.18
C SER A 35 -20.53 -8.72 3.11
N LYS A 36 -21.55 -8.78 3.97
CA LYS A 36 -22.54 -9.86 3.96
C LYS A 36 -23.87 -9.42 4.52
N LEU A 37 -24.96 -9.82 3.84
CA LEU A 37 -26.33 -9.61 4.28
C LEU A 37 -26.83 -10.82 5.08
N TYR A 38 -27.45 -10.54 6.21
CA TYR A 38 -28.13 -11.51 7.07
C TYR A 38 -29.63 -11.26 6.96
N SER A 39 -30.32 -12.02 6.10
CA SER A 39 -31.75 -11.82 5.84
C SER A 39 -32.62 -12.34 6.98
N ASP A 40 -33.73 -11.64 7.25
CA ASP A 40 -34.65 -12.01 8.32
C ASP A 40 -35.28 -13.38 8.03
N SER A 41 -35.61 -13.67 6.77
CA SER A 41 -36.19 -14.95 6.36
C SER A 41 -35.27 -16.14 6.66
N LYS A 42 -33.95 -15.99 6.44
CA LYS A 42 -32.97 -17.06 6.65
C LYS A 42 -32.61 -17.26 8.12
N TYR A 43 -32.69 -16.21 8.92
CA TYR A 43 -32.25 -16.23 10.32
C TYR A 43 -33.42 -16.15 11.31
N ASN A 44 -34.64 -16.42 10.88
CA ASN A 44 -35.87 -16.48 11.69
C ASN A 44 -36.19 -15.16 12.40
N GLY A 45 -36.22 -14.08 11.62
CA GLY A 45 -36.68 -12.76 12.06
C GLY A 45 -35.55 -11.78 12.37
N LYS A 46 -35.97 -10.53 12.57
CA LYS A 46 -35.10 -9.35 12.68
C LYS A 46 -34.09 -9.44 13.82
N GLU A 47 -34.50 -9.90 15.00
CA GLU A 47 -33.63 -9.95 16.18
C GLU A 47 -32.55 -11.02 16.07
N ARG A 48 -32.92 -12.22 15.60
CA ARG A 48 -31.97 -13.31 15.39
C ARG A 48 -30.99 -12.95 14.28
N ALA A 49 -31.47 -12.40 13.17
CA ALA A 49 -30.62 -11.89 12.09
C ALA A 49 -29.62 -10.84 12.59
N LEU A 50 -30.04 -9.95 13.51
CA LEU A 50 -29.15 -8.95 14.12
C LEU A 50 -28.04 -9.61 14.95
N LYS A 51 -28.36 -10.60 15.79
CA LYS A 51 -27.37 -11.33 16.59
C LYS A 51 -26.32 -12.01 15.71
N PHE A 52 -26.73 -12.64 14.61
CA PHE A 52 -25.81 -13.24 13.64
C PHE A 52 -24.94 -12.19 12.94
N ALA A 53 -25.50 -11.05 12.56
CA ALA A 53 -24.75 -9.95 11.97
C ALA A 53 -23.69 -9.39 12.94
N GLN A 54 -24.02 -9.20 14.21
CA GLN A 54 -23.09 -8.76 15.25
C GLN A 54 -21.96 -9.77 15.49
N LYS A 55 -22.29 -11.07 15.58
CA LYS A 55 -21.29 -12.14 15.73
C LYS A 55 -20.34 -12.18 14.54
N ALA A 56 -20.87 -12.12 13.33
CA ALA A 56 -20.08 -12.12 12.11
C ALA A 56 -19.17 -10.91 12.01
N ARG A 57 -19.66 -9.73 12.41
CA ARG A 57 -18.85 -8.53 12.49
C ARG A 57 -17.66 -8.73 13.44
N LYS A 58 -17.88 -9.28 14.63
CA LYS A 58 -16.80 -9.54 15.61
C LYS A 58 -15.74 -10.47 15.01
N MET A 59 -16.15 -11.59 14.43
CA MET A 59 -15.23 -12.53 13.80
C MET A 59 -14.46 -11.89 12.63
N ALA A 60 -15.14 -11.11 11.79
CA ALA A 60 -14.48 -10.39 10.69
C ALA A 60 -13.46 -9.36 11.18
N LEU A 61 -13.74 -8.65 12.28
CA LEU A 61 -12.78 -7.74 12.91
C LEU A 61 -11.57 -8.49 13.49
N GLU A 62 -11.78 -9.67 14.07
CA GLU A 62 -10.70 -10.54 14.57
C GLU A 62 -9.82 -11.04 13.43
N THR A 63 -10.39 -11.55 12.35
CA THR A 63 -9.64 -11.94 11.14
C THR A 63 -8.86 -10.78 10.54
N MET A 64 -9.38 -9.55 10.66
CA MET A 64 -8.76 -8.34 10.15
C MET A 64 -7.88 -7.60 11.17
N LYS A 65 -7.66 -8.15 12.37
CA LYS A 65 -6.90 -7.48 13.45
C LYS A 65 -5.47 -7.18 13.03
N ASN A 66 -4.84 -8.11 12.29
CA ASN A 66 -3.44 -7.99 11.83
C ASN A 66 -3.27 -7.05 10.63
N ILE A 67 -4.36 -6.58 10.02
CA ILE A 67 -4.27 -5.56 8.97
C ILE A 67 -4.01 -4.23 9.66
N PRO A 68 -3.01 -3.44 9.24
CA PRO A 68 -2.76 -2.11 9.81
C PRO A 68 -3.99 -1.20 9.69
N ASP A 69 -4.16 -0.24 10.59
CA ASP A 69 -5.29 0.72 10.52
C ASP A 69 -5.06 1.83 9.49
N LYS A 70 -3.78 2.15 9.20
CA LYS A 70 -3.40 3.10 8.17
C LYS A 70 -3.01 2.35 6.90
N PRO A 71 -3.42 2.81 5.69
CA PRO A 71 -3.02 2.17 4.46
C PRO A 71 -1.49 2.17 4.36
N VAL A 72 -0.91 0.98 4.25
CA VAL A 72 0.52 0.85 4.04
C VAL A 72 0.82 1.39 2.64
N ARG A 73 1.86 2.22 2.50
CA ARG A 73 2.26 2.73 1.19
C ARG A 73 2.52 1.56 0.25
N ARG A 74 2.02 1.68 -0.99
CA ARG A 74 2.28 0.68 -2.02
C ARG A 74 3.78 0.63 -2.28
N LEU A 75 4.34 -0.57 -2.20
CA LEU A 75 5.72 -0.85 -2.55
C LEU A 75 5.71 -1.38 -3.98
N VAL A 76 6.26 -0.60 -4.92
CA VAL A 76 6.34 -0.98 -6.33
C VAL A 76 7.74 -1.48 -6.61
N THR A 77 7.85 -2.71 -7.14
CA THR A 77 9.12 -3.40 -7.38
C THR A 77 9.62 -3.26 -8.80
N SER A 78 8.71 -3.19 -9.77
CA SER A 78 9.03 -3.07 -11.19
C SER A 78 8.10 -2.12 -11.92
N ASP A 79 8.63 -1.54 -12.99
CA ASP A 79 7.90 -0.71 -13.95
C ASP A 79 8.57 -0.89 -15.31
N LYS A 80 7.81 -1.29 -16.32
CA LYS A 80 8.31 -1.54 -17.69
C LYS A 80 8.96 -0.31 -18.32
N ARG A 81 8.61 0.90 -17.86
CA ARG A 81 9.16 2.17 -18.34
C ARG A 81 10.53 2.46 -17.71
N ASN A 82 10.89 1.78 -16.63
CA ASN A 82 12.13 2.02 -15.92
C ASN A 82 13.29 1.23 -16.54
N LYS A 83 14.19 1.96 -17.20
CA LYS A 83 15.36 1.39 -17.88
C LYS A 83 16.54 1.08 -16.95
N SER A 84 16.52 1.54 -15.69
CA SER A 84 17.62 1.31 -14.75
C SER A 84 17.54 -0.05 -14.03
N GLY A 85 16.39 -0.73 -14.14
CA GLY A 85 16.09 -1.95 -13.36
C GLY A 85 15.73 -1.69 -11.89
N ILE A 86 15.86 -0.47 -11.38
CA ILE A 86 15.63 -0.16 -9.95
C ILE A 86 14.63 0.98 -9.80
N ILE A 87 13.45 0.69 -9.23
CA ILE A 87 12.38 1.69 -9.10
C ILE A 87 12.83 2.90 -8.30
N GLY A 88 12.66 4.08 -8.91
CA GLY A 88 13.07 5.36 -8.35
C GLY A 88 14.51 5.76 -8.68
N VAL A 89 15.29 4.91 -9.36
CA VAL A 89 16.60 5.27 -9.92
C VAL A 89 16.44 5.51 -11.42
N SER A 90 16.96 6.62 -11.95
CA SER A 90 16.97 6.89 -13.39
C SER A 90 18.23 7.62 -13.84
N LYS A 91 18.65 7.38 -15.08
CA LYS A 91 19.66 8.23 -15.74
C LYS A 91 18.96 9.48 -16.29
N THR A 92 19.49 10.66 -15.97
CA THR A 92 18.96 11.95 -16.40
C THR A 92 20.08 12.80 -16.98
N THR A 93 19.84 13.43 -18.12
CA THR A 93 20.76 14.38 -18.75
C THR A 93 20.22 15.78 -18.59
N LYS A 94 21.06 16.70 -18.12
CA LYS A 94 20.73 18.13 -18.03
C LYS A 94 21.59 18.94 -18.99
N THR A 95 20.97 19.89 -19.68
CA THR A 95 21.69 20.89 -20.46
C THR A 95 22.06 22.06 -19.55
N ASN A 96 23.35 22.35 -19.46
CA ASN A 96 23.87 23.49 -18.72
C ASN A 96 23.65 24.79 -19.52
N PRO A 97 23.67 25.98 -18.88
CA PRO A 97 23.52 27.26 -19.58
C PRO A 97 24.54 27.49 -20.71
N ASN A 98 25.72 26.87 -20.61
CA ASN A 98 26.77 26.92 -21.63
C ASN A 98 26.57 25.90 -22.79
N GLY A 99 25.40 25.27 -22.90
CA GLY A 99 25.08 24.29 -23.95
C GLY A 99 25.64 22.88 -23.71
N THR A 100 26.53 22.69 -22.73
CA THR A 100 27.08 21.35 -22.43
C THR A 100 26.04 20.45 -21.77
N ARG A 101 26.09 19.15 -22.07
CA ARG A 101 25.22 18.15 -21.45
C ARG A 101 25.94 17.47 -20.29
N SER A 102 25.26 17.32 -19.17
CA SER A 102 25.77 16.62 -17.98
C SER A 102 24.84 15.49 -17.60
N ASP A 103 25.40 14.29 -17.51
CA ASP A 103 24.68 13.08 -17.12
C ASP A 103 24.72 12.88 -15.60
N TYR A 104 23.59 12.42 -15.07
CA TYR A 104 23.40 12.12 -13.66
C TYR A 104 22.65 10.82 -13.49
N PHE A 105 22.95 10.10 -12.42
CA PHE A 105 22.00 9.16 -11.84
C PHE A 105 21.19 9.89 -10.78
N GLN A 106 19.87 9.79 -10.88
CA GLN A 106 18.93 10.43 -9.97
C GLN A 106 18.16 9.36 -9.20
N VAL A 107 18.03 9.57 -7.89
CA VAL A 107 17.10 8.84 -7.03
C VAL A 107 15.96 9.75 -6.64
N THR A 108 14.72 9.30 -6.86
CA THR A 108 13.50 9.96 -6.40
C THR A 108 12.78 9.06 -5.40
N TRP A 109 12.39 9.61 -4.25
CA TRP A 109 11.68 8.87 -3.20
C TRP A 109 10.69 9.72 -2.43
N SER A 110 9.77 9.08 -1.70
CA SER A 110 8.76 9.75 -0.88
C SER A 110 8.95 9.42 0.60
N PRO A 111 9.59 10.28 1.42
CA PRO A 111 9.83 10.01 2.84
C PRO A 111 8.53 10.01 3.66
N LYS A 112 7.60 10.92 3.35
CA LYS A 112 6.27 11.03 3.98
C LYS A 112 5.19 11.06 2.88
N PRO A 113 3.95 10.61 3.13
CA PRO A 113 2.90 10.69 2.13
C PRO A 113 2.75 12.15 1.67
N GLY A 114 2.68 12.37 0.35
CA GLY A 114 2.61 13.71 -0.23
C GLY A 114 3.92 14.50 -0.27
N LYS A 115 5.04 13.96 0.22
CA LYS A 115 6.37 14.59 0.09
C LYS A 115 7.25 13.79 -0.85
N ILE A 116 7.84 14.45 -1.84
CA ILE A 116 8.79 13.86 -2.79
C ILE A 116 10.15 14.53 -2.58
N LYS A 117 11.22 13.73 -2.57
CA LYS A 117 12.61 14.18 -2.56
C LYS A 117 13.36 13.55 -3.71
N ASN A 118 14.40 14.25 -4.18
CA ASN A 118 15.35 13.71 -5.14
C ASN A 118 16.78 13.95 -4.67
N ARG A 119 17.71 13.15 -5.21
CA ARG A 119 19.15 13.27 -5.03
C ARG A 119 19.84 12.79 -6.30
N GLN A 120 20.95 13.43 -6.67
CA GLN A 120 21.62 13.18 -7.93
C GLN A 120 23.13 12.97 -7.72
N TRP A 121 23.72 12.09 -8.53
CA TRP A 121 25.16 11.86 -8.60
C TRP A 121 25.63 12.12 -10.03
N SER A 122 26.61 13.01 -10.18
CA SER A 122 27.16 13.36 -11.49
C SER A 122 28.01 12.23 -12.04
N VAL A 123 27.71 11.80 -13.26
CA VAL A 123 28.52 10.82 -14.00
C VAL A 123 29.91 11.39 -14.29
N ARG A 124 30.02 12.69 -14.55
CA ARG A 124 31.32 13.37 -14.75
C ARG A 124 32.21 13.30 -13.50
N LYS A 125 31.63 13.36 -12.30
CA LYS A 125 32.37 13.36 -11.04
C LYS A 125 32.80 11.96 -10.59
N TYR A 126 31.92 10.97 -10.71
CA TYR A 126 32.13 9.65 -10.13
C TYR A 126 32.42 8.56 -11.18
N GLY A 127 32.15 8.80 -12.46
CA GLY A 127 32.05 7.75 -13.47
C GLY A 127 30.66 7.11 -13.47
N ALA A 128 30.29 6.45 -14.57
CA ALA A 128 28.95 5.90 -14.75
C ALA A 128 28.64 4.80 -13.72
N ASP A 129 29.54 3.84 -13.56
CA ASP A 129 29.34 2.68 -12.69
C ASP A 129 29.27 3.08 -11.21
N GLN A 130 30.19 3.94 -10.77
CA GLN A 130 30.22 4.40 -9.39
C GLN A 130 29.02 5.32 -9.08
N ALA A 131 28.62 6.20 -10.01
CA ALA A 131 27.43 7.02 -9.83
C ALA A 131 26.16 6.16 -9.73
N PHE A 132 26.07 5.09 -10.52
CA PHE A 132 24.97 4.13 -10.44
C PHE A 132 24.98 3.34 -9.13
N LYS A 133 26.16 2.86 -8.70
CA LYS A 133 26.34 2.16 -7.41
C LYS A 133 25.90 3.03 -6.24
N LEU A 134 26.35 4.28 -6.18
CA LEU A 134 25.95 5.24 -5.14
C LEU A 134 24.44 5.50 -5.15
N ALA A 135 23.83 5.60 -6.33
CA ALA A 135 22.38 5.76 -6.46
C ALA A 135 21.62 4.52 -5.95
N LYS A 136 22.08 3.31 -6.27
CA LYS A 136 21.51 2.05 -5.78
C LYS A 136 21.61 1.93 -4.26
N GLU A 137 22.80 2.12 -3.70
CA GLU A 137 23.02 2.04 -2.25
C GLU A 137 22.17 3.06 -1.49
N PHE A 138 22.12 4.30 -1.97
CA PHE A 138 21.27 5.31 -1.37
C PHE A 138 19.78 4.94 -1.48
N ARG A 139 19.36 4.36 -2.61
CA ARG A 139 17.99 3.91 -2.81
C ARG A 139 17.62 2.80 -1.82
N ASP A 140 18.46 1.79 -1.68
CA ASP A 140 18.27 0.69 -0.73
C ASP A 140 18.17 1.21 0.70
N LYS A 141 19.03 2.16 1.08
CA LYS A 141 19.00 2.80 2.40
C LYS A 141 17.67 3.49 2.66
N VAL A 142 17.24 4.41 1.78
CA VAL A 142 15.98 5.14 2.02
C VAL A 142 14.75 4.23 1.99
N MET A 143 14.79 3.12 1.23
CA MET A 143 13.71 2.15 1.21
C MET A 143 13.66 1.35 2.51
N THR A 144 14.81 0.93 3.02
CA THR A 144 14.92 0.27 4.33
C THR A 144 14.43 1.20 5.45
N ASP A 145 14.82 2.47 5.43
CA ASP A 145 14.37 3.46 6.43
C ASP A 145 12.84 3.69 6.40
N ILE A 146 12.20 3.59 5.23
CA ILE A 146 10.76 3.88 5.07
C ILE A 146 9.90 2.65 5.30
N TYR A 147 10.35 1.47 4.88
CA TYR A 147 9.54 0.26 4.82
C TYR A 147 10.02 -0.86 5.75
N GLY A 148 11.24 -0.77 6.28
CA GLY A 148 11.82 -1.73 7.21
C GLY A 148 11.85 -3.16 6.67
N GLU A 149 11.48 -4.12 7.51
CA GLU A 149 11.44 -5.56 7.21
C GLU A 149 10.66 -5.90 5.94
N ARG A 150 9.59 -5.16 5.65
CA ARG A 150 8.78 -5.39 4.45
C ARG A 150 9.59 -5.22 3.15
N TYR A 151 10.56 -4.31 3.14
CA TYR A 151 11.42 -4.12 1.98
C TYR A 151 12.52 -5.18 1.90
N ILE A 152 13.03 -5.63 3.04
CA ILE A 152 14.03 -6.70 3.12
C ILE A 152 13.45 -8.01 2.58
N GLN A 153 12.28 -8.43 3.09
CA GLN A 153 11.58 -9.64 2.65
C GLN A 153 11.31 -9.63 1.13
N LEU A 154 10.88 -8.48 0.61
CA LEU A 154 10.62 -8.30 -0.81
C LEU A 154 11.90 -8.49 -1.65
N LYS A 155 13.02 -7.90 -1.21
CA LYS A 155 14.29 -8.00 -1.91
C LYS A 155 14.80 -9.45 -1.94
N GLU A 156 14.60 -10.19 -0.86
CA GLU A 156 14.92 -11.62 -0.78
C GLU A 156 14.08 -12.45 -1.75
N THR A 157 12.78 -12.17 -1.88
CA THR A 157 11.91 -12.82 -2.88
C THR A 157 12.36 -12.52 -4.31
N ASP A 158 12.61 -11.25 -4.64
CA ASP A 158 13.06 -10.85 -5.99
C ASP A 158 14.43 -11.47 -6.36
N GLN A 159 15.35 -11.61 -5.39
CA GLN A 159 16.65 -12.27 -5.63
C GLN A 159 16.54 -13.78 -5.81
N THR A 160 15.61 -14.42 -5.09
CA THR A 160 15.37 -15.86 -5.23
C THR A 160 14.79 -16.17 -6.62
N GLU A 161 13.81 -15.39 -7.08
CA GLU A 161 13.20 -15.55 -8.40
C GLU A 161 14.19 -15.34 -9.56
N GLN A 162 15.18 -14.45 -9.40
CA GLN A 162 16.23 -14.22 -10.41
C GLN A 162 17.33 -15.29 -10.44
N SER A 163 17.43 -16.15 -9.41
CA SER A 163 18.45 -17.22 -9.34
C SER A 163 17.96 -18.57 -9.88
N VAL A 164 16.65 -18.72 -10.07
CA VAL A 164 15.99 -19.95 -10.52
C VAL A 164 15.59 -19.88 -12.01
N ALA A 165 15.71 -18.71 -12.63
CA ALA A 165 15.47 -18.46 -14.05
C ALA A 165 16.79 -18.34 -14.83
#